data_AF-A0A804MUC0-F1
#
_entry.id   AF-A0A804MUC0-F1
#
_cell.length_a   1.000
_cell.length_b   1.000
_cell.length_c   1.000
_cell.angle_alpha   90.00
_cell.angle_beta   90.00
_cell.angle_gamma   90.00
#
_symmetry.space_group_name_H-M   'P 1'
#
loop_
_entity.id
_entity.type
_entity.pdbx_description
1 polymer ?
#
loop_
_entity_poly.entity_id
_entity_poly.type
_entity_poly.pdbx_seq_one_letter_code
_entity_poly.pdbx_strand_id
1 'polypeptide(L)'
;MARLLLSVSVPMSASSSRRIVVPGTARHRGRSGVCVAVPATSTATATQQEFDPAAAPPFGLGDIRAAIPKHCWVKDPWRSMGYVVRDVVLVLGLAAAAARLDSWLVWPLYWAAQGTMFWALFVLGHDCGHGSFSNNPRLNSVVGHILHSSILVPYNGWRISHRTHHQNHGHVDKDESWHPLPERLFKSLDSVVLMLRFRLPFPMLVYPFYLANRSPGKSGSHFHPASDLFQPSESKQVLTSTACWLAMVALLAGLAFLMGPLQMLKLYLVPYWVFVMWLDFVTYLHHHGHNDKLPWYRGKEWTYLRGGLTTLDRDYGWINNIHHDIGTHVIHHLFPQIPHYHLIEAVNRGSQAGAGKLLQRAAKVWPSPLASTW
;
A
#
# COMPACT_ATOMS: atom_id res chain seq x y z
N MET A 1 -41.00 22.91 -15.03
CA MET A 1 -41.22 24.04 -14.10
C MET A 1 -39.87 24.49 -13.57
N ALA A 2 -39.60 25.79 -13.67
CA ALA A 2 -38.32 26.43 -13.50
C ALA A 2 -38.01 26.85 -12.04
N ARG A 3 -36.78 27.37 -11.85
CA ARG A 3 -36.22 28.17 -10.74
C ARG A 3 -35.49 27.37 -9.63
N LEU A 4 -34.36 27.80 -9.08
CA LEU A 4 -33.56 29.02 -9.20
C LEU A 4 -32.11 28.72 -8.76
N LEU A 5 -31.13 29.28 -9.47
CA LEU A 5 -29.72 29.38 -9.06
C LEU A 5 -29.55 30.63 -8.17
N LEU A 6 -28.74 30.54 -7.11
CA LEU A 6 -28.23 31.71 -6.38
C LEU A 6 -26.72 31.57 -6.16
N SER A 7 -25.98 32.34 -6.94
CA SER A 7 -24.55 32.65 -6.80
C SER A 7 -24.36 33.74 -5.73
N VAL A 8 -23.44 33.53 -4.79
CA VAL A 8 -22.98 34.59 -3.87
C VAL A 8 -21.59 35.04 -4.31
N SER A 9 -21.50 36.32 -4.66
CA SER A 9 -20.27 37.02 -5.02
C SER A 9 -19.74 37.77 -3.80
N VAL A 10 -18.45 37.65 -3.51
CA VAL A 10 -17.76 38.42 -2.45
C VAL A 10 -16.94 39.54 -3.11
N PRO A 11 -17.03 40.80 -2.66
CA PRO A 11 -16.31 41.90 -3.28
C PRO A 11 -14.84 42.00 -2.82
N MET A 12 -13.97 42.33 -3.79
CA MET A 12 -12.58 42.77 -3.58
C MET A 12 -12.56 44.16 -2.93
N SER A 13 -11.67 44.35 -1.94
CA SER A 13 -11.28 45.68 -1.43
C SER A 13 -9.78 45.88 -1.66
N ALA A 14 -9.44 47.04 -2.21
CA ALA A 14 -8.11 47.44 -2.62
C ALA A 14 -7.49 48.47 -1.66
N SER A 15 -6.16 48.43 -1.60
CA SER A 15 -5.23 49.56 -1.37
C SER A 15 -5.17 50.22 0.01
N SER A 16 -4.01 50.08 0.66
CA SER A 16 -3.29 51.27 1.15
C SER A 16 -1.77 51.01 1.13
N SER A 17 -1.07 51.82 0.35
CA SER A 17 0.39 51.83 0.20
C SER A 17 0.98 52.76 1.28
N ARG A 18 1.84 52.26 2.17
CA ARG A 18 2.60 53.09 3.11
C ARG A 18 4.06 53.17 2.68
N ARG A 19 4.50 54.38 2.32
CA ARG A 19 5.90 54.75 2.10
C ARG A 19 6.67 54.66 3.40
N ILE A 20 7.81 53.96 3.38
CA ILE A 20 8.81 53.98 4.43
C ILE A 20 9.78 55.13 4.11
N VAL A 21 9.93 56.05 5.08
CA VAL A 21 10.88 57.15 5.07
C VAL A 21 12.21 56.64 5.62
N VAL A 22 13.29 56.87 4.89
CA VAL A 22 14.68 56.61 5.32
C VAL A 22 15.33 57.94 5.70
N PRO A 23 15.95 58.06 6.89
CA PRO A 23 16.90 59.14 7.14
C PRO A 23 18.33 58.62 7.32
N GLY A 24 19.23 59.13 6.50
CA GLY A 24 20.30 60.03 6.96
C GLY A 24 21.49 59.44 7.71
N THR A 25 22.61 59.34 7.00
CA THR A 25 23.98 59.14 7.48
C THR A 25 24.47 60.24 8.43
N ALA A 26 25.19 59.87 9.50
CA ALA A 26 26.10 60.77 10.21
C ALA A 26 27.42 60.05 10.58
N ARG A 27 28.54 60.63 10.13
CA ARG A 27 29.92 60.29 10.51
C ARG A 27 30.21 60.83 11.91
N HIS A 28 30.87 60.06 12.77
CA HIS A 28 31.78 60.60 13.78
C HIS A 28 32.93 59.64 14.06
N ARG A 29 34.15 60.18 14.04
CA ARG A 29 35.40 59.55 14.47
C ARG A 29 35.49 59.59 16.00
N GLY A 30 35.97 58.52 16.61
CA GLY A 30 36.39 58.49 18.02
C GLY A 30 36.97 57.13 18.40
N ARG A 31 38.29 57.06 18.59
CA ARG A 31 39.03 55.92 19.13
C ARG A 31 38.89 55.89 20.65
N SER A 32 38.47 54.78 21.23
CA SER A 32 39.00 54.28 22.52
C SER A 32 38.74 52.78 22.63
N GLY A 33 39.78 52.01 22.92
CA GLY A 33 39.70 50.55 23.05
C GLY A 33 38.86 50.14 24.24
N VAL A 34 37.96 49.19 24.01
CA VAL A 34 37.25 48.43 25.04
C VAL A 34 37.35 46.97 24.64
N CYS A 35 37.91 46.14 25.51
CA CYS A 35 37.95 44.69 25.37
C CYS A 35 36.53 44.15 25.24
N VAL A 36 36.16 43.66 24.06
CA VAL A 36 34.92 42.93 23.85
C VAL A 36 35.14 41.50 24.31
N ALA A 37 34.52 41.12 25.42
CA ALA A 37 34.39 39.73 25.81
C ALA A 37 33.60 39.00 24.72
N VAL A 38 34.22 37.97 24.13
CA VAL A 38 33.56 37.04 23.22
C VAL A 38 32.44 36.35 24.01
N PRO A 39 31.15 36.46 23.62
CA PRO A 39 30.13 35.69 24.30
C PRO A 39 30.40 34.21 24.02
N ALA A 40 30.51 33.42 25.09
CA ALA A 40 30.62 31.98 25.00
C ALA A 40 29.49 31.47 24.10
N THR A 41 29.85 30.86 22.99
CA THR A 41 28.91 30.19 22.09
C THR A 41 28.22 29.10 22.90
N SER A 42 27.01 29.40 23.36
CA SER A 42 26.07 28.39 23.83
C SER A 42 25.94 27.38 22.70
N THR A 43 26.58 26.22 22.87
CA THR A 43 26.25 25.02 22.11
C THR A 43 24.83 24.66 22.53
N ALA A 44 23.86 25.29 21.87
CA ALA A 44 22.49 24.81 21.86
C ALA A 44 22.53 23.42 21.24
N THR A 45 22.54 22.41 22.10
CA THR A 45 22.25 21.03 21.75
C THR A 45 20.92 21.09 21.01
N ALA A 46 20.93 20.92 19.69
CA ALA A 46 19.72 20.79 18.90
C ALA A 46 19.00 19.56 19.43
N THR A 47 18.01 19.79 20.30
CA THR A 47 17.10 18.76 20.81
C THR A 47 16.52 18.09 19.58
N GLN A 48 16.82 16.79 19.43
CA GLN A 48 16.24 16.00 18.36
C GLN A 48 14.73 15.99 18.59
N GLN A 49 13.99 16.78 17.81
CA GLN A 49 12.55 16.78 17.86
C GLN A 49 12.08 15.38 17.47
N GLU A 50 11.51 14.66 18.43
CA GLU A 50 10.94 13.34 18.23
C GLU A 50 9.79 13.45 17.22
N PHE A 51 9.70 12.52 16.28
CA PHE A 51 8.67 12.55 15.24
C PHE A 51 7.31 12.27 15.89
N ASP A 52 6.41 13.26 15.85
CA ASP A 52 5.02 13.08 16.23
C ASP A 52 4.20 12.67 14.98
N PRO A 53 3.78 11.41 14.84
CA PRO A 53 2.98 10.96 13.71
C PRO A 53 1.58 11.59 13.70
N ALA A 54 1.11 12.15 14.81
CA ALA A 54 -0.16 12.87 14.88
C ALA A 54 -0.05 14.31 14.40
N ALA A 55 1.13 14.93 14.41
CA ALA A 55 1.32 16.30 13.94
C ALA A 55 1.20 16.39 12.41
N ALA A 56 0.77 17.55 11.91
CA ALA A 56 0.85 17.83 10.47
C ALA A 56 2.33 17.92 10.06
N PRO A 57 2.74 17.25 8.96
CA PRO A 57 4.14 17.29 8.53
C PRO A 57 4.52 18.73 8.08
N PRO A 58 5.78 19.15 8.29
CA PRO A 58 6.25 20.48 7.91
C PRO A 58 6.52 20.62 6.40
N PHE A 59 6.10 19.65 5.59
CA PHE A 59 6.29 19.57 4.14
C PHE A 59 5.00 19.12 3.45
N GLY A 60 4.87 19.43 2.16
CA GLY A 60 3.77 19.01 1.32
C GLY A 60 4.10 17.78 0.45
N LEU A 61 3.05 17.22 -0.16
CA LEU A 61 3.20 16.12 -1.14
C LEU A 61 4.07 16.54 -2.34
N GLY A 62 4.01 17.82 -2.72
CA GLY A 62 4.82 18.40 -3.80
C GLY A 62 6.32 18.34 -3.54
N ASP A 63 6.74 18.52 -2.29
CA ASP A 63 8.16 18.49 -1.91
C ASP A 63 8.74 17.09 -2.08
N ILE A 64 8.00 16.07 -1.62
CA ILE A 64 8.39 14.66 -1.80
C ILE A 64 8.42 14.32 -3.29
N ARG A 65 7.41 14.76 -4.06
CA ARG A 65 7.36 14.51 -5.50
C ARG A 65 8.55 15.12 -6.23
N ALA A 66 8.94 16.35 -5.88
CA ALA A 66 10.05 17.06 -6.51
C ALA A 66 11.40 16.39 -6.24
N ALA A 67 11.52 15.69 -5.13
CA ALA A 67 12.71 14.94 -4.73
C ALA A 67 12.94 13.66 -5.53
N ILE A 68 11.85 13.03 -5.98
CA ILE A 68 11.91 11.74 -6.68
C ILE A 68 12.41 11.98 -8.11
N PRO A 69 13.50 11.30 -8.54
CA PRO A 69 14.03 11.45 -9.89
C PRO A 69 12.99 11.21 -10.98
N LYS A 70 13.06 11.98 -12.07
CA LYS A 70 12.08 11.91 -13.16
C LYS A 70 11.99 10.53 -13.80
N HIS A 71 13.09 9.78 -13.85
CA HIS A 71 13.11 8.44 -14.45
C HIS A 71 12.35 7.42 -13.60
N CYS A 72 12.23 7.60 -12.28
CA CYS A 72 11.43 6.71 -11.43
C CYS A 72 9.94 6.67 -11.83
N TRP A 73 9.46 7.69 -12.55
CA TRP A 73 8.08 7.78 -13.04
C TRP A 73 7.88 7.15 -14.43
N VAL A 74 8.97 6.74 -15.09
CA VAL A 74 8.92 6.16 -16.43
C VAL A 74 8.58 4.68 -16.32
N LYS A 75 7.50 4.30 -17.00
CA LYS A 75 7.01 2.92 -17.04
C LYS A 75 7.55 2.26 -18.30
N ASP A 76 8.30 1.19 -18.12
CA ASP A 76 8.81 0.33 -19.17
C ASP A 76 8.01 -0.98 -19.24
N PRO A 77 7.11 -1.15 -20.23
CA PRO A 77 6.31 -2.36 -20.37
C PRO A 77 7.15 -3.62 -20.63
N TRP A 78 8.32 -3.50 -21.27
CA TRP A 78 9.19 -4.65 -21.55
C TRP A 78 9.84 -5.13 -20.27
N ARG A 79 10.33 -4.21 -19.44
CA ARG A 79 10.84 -4.54 -18.11
C ARG A 79 9.77 -5.19 -17.24
N SER A 80 8.57 -4.60 -17.18
CA SER A 80 7.44 -5.15 -16.43
C SER A 80 7.05 -6.56 -16.92
N MET A 81 6.98 -6.77 -18.24
CA MET A 81 6.74 -8.11 -18.81
C MET A 81 7.88 -9.09 -18.54
N GLY A 82 9.13 -8.62 -18.46
CA GLY A 82 10.27 -9.44 -18.06
C GLY A 82 10.10 -10.03 -16.66
N TYR A 83 9.60 -9.25 -15.70
CA TYR A 83 9.25 -9.74 -14.37
C TYR A 83 8.10 -10.76 -14.41
N VAL A 84 7.08 -10.54 -15.24
CA VAL A 84 5.99 -11.51 -15.44
C VAL A 84 6.53 -12.84 -15.97
N VAL A 85 7.36 -12.82 -17.02
CA VAL A 85 7.95 -14.03 -17.60
C VAL A 85 8.82 -14.74 -16.58
N ARG A 86 9.69 -14.02 -15.85
CA ARG A 86 10.52 -14.57 -14.78
C ARG A 86 9.67 -15.30 -13.75
N ASP A 87 8.64 -14.65 -13.23
CA ASP A 87 7.82 -15.19 -12.14
C ASP A 87 6.98 -16.37 -12.60
N VAL A 88 6.39 -16.32 -13.80
CA VAL A 88 5.64 -17.44 -14.38
C VAL A 88 6.54 -18.64 -14.65
N VAL A 89 7.76 -18.43 -15.17
CA VAL A 89 8.73 -19.51 -15.37
C VAL A 89 9.11 -20.16 -14.04
N LEU A 90 9.33 -19.37 -12.98
CA LEU A 90 9.62 -19.89 -11.65
C LEU A 90 8.42 -20.67 -11.08
N VAL A 91 7.20 -20.15 -11.20
CA VAL A 91 5.96 -20.82 -10.78
C VAL A 91 5.80 -22.18 -11.46
N LEU A 92 5.95 -22.23 -12.79
CA LEU A 92 5.80 -23.48 -13.54
C LEU A 92 6.97 -24.44 -13.27
N GLY A 93 8.19 -23.93 -13.14
CA GLY A 93 9.38 -24.71 -12.85
C GLY A 93 9.33 -25.36 -11.46
N LEU A 94 8.91 -24.61 -10.44
CA LEU A 94 8.71 -25.12 -9.08
C LEU A 94 7.65 -26.23 -9.07
N ALA A 95 6.50 -26.00 -9.73
CA ALA A 95 5.42 -26.99 -9.79
C ALA A 95 5.87 -28.27 -10.51
N ALA A 96 6.57 -28.14 -11.64
CA ALA A 96 7.10 -29.28 -12.38
C ALA A 96 8.16 -30.05 -11.57
N ALA A 97 9.07 -29.35 -10.89
CA ALA A 97 10.08 -29.97 -10.05
C ALA A 97 9.47 -30.71 -8.87
N ALA A 98 8.51 -30.10 -8.16
CA ALA A 98 7.82 -30.73 -7.05
C ALA A 98 7.01 -31.96 -7.48
N ALA A 99 6.29 -31.86 -8.61
CA ALA A 99 5.56 -32.99 -9.17
C ALA A 99 6.49 -34.13 -9.63
N ARG A 100 7.68 -33.81 -10.13
CA ARG A 100 8.65 -34.80 -10.61
C ARG A 100 9.38 -35.53 -9.48
N LEU A 101 9.63 -34.84 -8.37
CA LEU A 101 10.31 -35.39 -7.20
C LEU A 101 9.36 -36.11 -6.25
N ASP A 102 8.11 -35.63 -6.15
CA ASP A 102 6.99 -36.17 -5.35
C ASP A 102 7.42 -36.80 -4.02
N SER A 103 8.05 -36.00 -3.17
CA SER A 103 8.54 -36.43 -1.85
C SER A 103 8.00 -35.53 -0.75
N TRP A 104 7.67 -36.12 0.39
CA TRP A 104 7.23 -35.39 1.59
C TRP A 104 8.28 -34.41 2.13
N LEU A 105 9.56 -34.56 1.77
CA LEU A 105 10.59 -33.56 2.06
C LEU A 105 10.51 -32.34 1.12
N VAL A 106 10.07 -32.55 -0.13
CA VAL A 106 9.98 -31.50 -1.14
C VAL A 106 8.72 -30.68 -0.97
N TRP A 107 7.60 -31.30 -0.58
CA TRP A 107 6.30 -30.65 -0.51
C TRP A 107 6.27 -29.39 0.38
N PRO A 108 6.77 -29.40 1.63
CA PRO A 108 6.79 -28.18 2.46
C PRO A 108 7.65 -27.05 1.88
N LEU A 109 8.82 -27.39 1.32
CA LEU A 109 9.71 -26.42 0.66
C LEU A 109 9.06 -25.81 -0.58
N TYR A 110 8.41 -26.66 -1.38
CA TYR A 110 7.61 -26.24 -2.52
C TYR A 110 6.47 -25.33 -2.10
N TRP A 111 5.68 -25.68 -1.07
CA TRP A 111 4.55 -24.86 -0.62
C TRP A 111 4.97 -23.46 -0.19
N ALA A 112 6.07 -23.35 0.57
CA ALA A 112 6.63 -22.07 0.97
C ALA A 112 7.11 -21.25 -0.24
N ALA A 113 7.90 -21.86 -1.14
CA ALA A 113 8.42 -21.18 -2.31
C ALA A 113 7.32 -20.77 -3.29
N GLN A 114 6.41 -21.68 -3.61
CA GLN A 114 5.32 -21.50 -4.56
C GLN A 114 4.32 -20.46 -4.06
N GLY A 115 3.94 -20.49 -2.77
CA GLY A 115 3.06 -19.49 -2.19
C GLY A 115 3.69 -18.10 -2.17
N THR A 116 5.01 -18.02 -1.93
CA THR A 116 5.75 -16.75 -2.04
C THR A 116 5.79 -16.23 -3.48
N MET A 117 5.89 -17.12 -4.48
CA MET A 117 5.80 -16.72 -5.89
C MET A 117 4.38 -16.31 -6.31
N PHE A 118 3.33 -16.93 -5.74
CA PHE A 118 1.96 -16.44 -5.94
C PHE A 118 1.75 -15.05 -5.33
N TRP A 119 2.38 -14.75 -4.20
CA TRP A 119 2.47 -13.39 -3.67
C TRP A 119 3.22 -12.43 -4.63
N ALA A 120 4.32 -12.86 -5.25
CA ALA A 120 4.99 -12.07 -6.27
C ALA A 120 4.08 -11.76 -7.50
N LEU A 121 3.30 -12.75 -7.98
CA LEU A 121 2.31 -12.55 -9.05
C LEU A 121 1.21 -11.56 -8.63
N PHE A 122 0.80 -11.59 -7.37
CA PHE A 122 -0.16 -10.63 -6.83
C PHE A 122 0.37 -9.20 -6.95
N VAL A 123 1.63 -8.96 -6.55
CA VAL A 123 2.25 -7.62 -6.61
C VAL A 123 2.36 -7.11 -8.05
N LEU A 124 2.67 -7.97 -9.03
CA LEU A 124 2.66 -7.58 -10.45
C LEU A 124 1.26 -7.23 -10.96
N GLY A 125 0.24 -7.99 -10.58
CA GLY A 125 -1.15 -7.64 -10.90
C GLY A 125 -1.63 -6.38 -10.16
N HIS A 126 -1.09 -6.11 -8.98
CA HIS A 126 -1.31 -4.88 -8.23
C HIS A 126 -0.71 -3.66 -8.96
N ASP A 127 0.49 -3.79 -9.53
CA ASP A 127 1.10 -2.76 -10.39
C ASP A 127 0.26 -2.47 -11.65
N CYS A 128 -0.33 -3.52 -12.24
CA CYS A 128 -1.33 -3.34 -13.30
C CYS A 128 -2.53 -2.53 -12.80
N GLY A 129 -2.99 -2.82 -11.57
CA GLY A 129 -4.11 -2.15 -10.93
C GLY A 129 -3.90 -0.66 -10.70
N HIS A 130 -2.68 -0.27 -10.32
CA HIS A 130 -2.27 1.13 -10.19
C HIS A 130 -1.90 1.80 -11.51
N GLY A 131 -1.74 1.01 -12.57
CA GLY A 131 -1.22 1.47 -13.84
C GLY A 131 0.25 1.89 -13.77
N SER A 132 1.01 1.40 -12.78
CA SER A 132 2.47 1.53 -12.69
C SER A 132 3.17 0.52 -13.60
N PHE A 133 2.51 -0.59 -13.94
CA PHE A 133 3.04 -1.61 -14.86
C PHE A 133 3.32 -1.07 -16.28
N SER A 134 2.41 -0.26 -16.84
CA SER A 134 2.51 0.35 -18.17
C SER A 134 1.62 1.58 -18.30
N ASN A 135 1.93 2.48 -19.24
CA ASN A 135 1.05 3.58 -19.64
C ASN A 135 -0.17 3.12 -20.48
N ASN A 136 -0.20 1.88 -20.96
CA ASN A 136 -1.33 1.34 -21.72
C ASN A 136 -2.35 0.67 -20.77
N PRO A 137 -3.55 1.26 -20.56
CA PRO A 137 -4.54 0.70 -19.65
C PRO A 137 -5.11 -0.65 -20.13
N ARG A 138 -5.10 -0.93 -21.43
CA ARG A 138 -5.54 -2.23 -21.96
C ARG A 138 -4.53 -3.32 -21.61
N LEU A 139 -3.24 -3.05 -21.75
CA LEU A 139 -2.18 -3.98 -21.36
C LEU A 139 -2.28 -4.31 -19.87
N ASN A 140 -2.38 -3.28 -19.02
CA ASN A 140 -2.56 -3.44 -17.58
C ASN A 140 -3.81 -4.27 -17.26
N SER A 141 -4.93 -4.01 -17.95
CA SER A 141 -6.15 -4.78 -17.76
C SER A 141 -5.94 -6.25 -18.12
N VAL A 142 -5.40 -6.57 -19.30
CA VAL A 142 -5.21 -7.95 -19.76
C VAL A 142 -4.27 -8.71 -18.82
N VAL A 143 -3.09 -8.15 -18.55
CA VAL A 143 -2.08 -8.78 -17.70
C VAL A 143 -2.59 -8.90 -16.26
N GLY A 144 -3.24 -7.87 -15.73
CA GLY A 144 -3.84 -7.88 -14.41
C GLY A 144 -4.89 -8.99 -14.24
N HIS A 145 -5.79 -9.17 -15.20
CA HIS A 145 -6.77 -10.27 -15.15
C HIS A 145 -6.09 -11.64 -15.20
N ILE A 146 -5.07 -11.83 -16.04
CA ILE A 146 -4.34 -13.10 -16.12
C ILE A 146 -3.68 -13.41 -14.78
N LEU A 147 -2.88 -12.47 -14.26
CA LEU A 147 -2.11 -12.66 -13.03
C LEU A 147 -3.03 -12.88 -11.83
N HIS A 148 -3.98 -11.99 -11.57
CA HIS A 148 -4.85 -12.08 -10.41
C HIS A 148 -5.83 -13.25 -10.49
N SER A 149 -6.44 -13.53 -11.64
CA SER A 149 -7.34 -14.69 -11.74
C SER A 149 -6.58 -15.99 -11.49
N SER A 150 -5.32 -16.11 -11.94
CA SER A 150 -4.49 -17.30 -11.73
C SER A 150 -4.18 -17.63 -10.27
N ILE A 151 -4.43 -16.70 -9.36
CA ILE A 151 -4.31 -16.86 -7.91
C ILE A 151 -5.65 -16.54 -7.20
N LEU A 152 -6.77 -16.72 -7.90
CA LEU A 152 -8.14 -16.55 -7.39
C LEU A 152 -8.46 -15.16 -6.82
N VAL A 153 -7.84 -14.12 -7.35
CA VAL A 153 -8.18 -12.72 -7.06
C VAL A 153 -9.05 -12.15 -8.19
N PRO A 154 -10.24 -11.59 -7.89
CA PRO A 154 -11.03 -10.89 -8.90
C PRO A 154 -10.39 -9.52 -9.18
N TYR A 155 -9.51 -9.46 -10.18
CA TYR A 155 -8.75 -8.28 -10.58
C TYR A 155 -9.51 -6.94 -10.46
N ASN A 156 -10.64 -6.74 -11.14
CA ASN A 156 -11.33 -5.44 -11.06
C ASN A 156 -12.01 -5.20 -9.71
N GLY A 157 -12.60 -6.24 -9.13
CA GLY A 157 -13.23 -6.14 -7.81
C GLY A 157 -12.20 -5.66 -6.78
N TRP A 158 -11.06 -6.33 -6.72
CA TRP A 158 -9.94 -5.97 -5.85
C TRP A 158 -9.28 -4.65 -6.26
N ARG A 159 -9.02 -4.39 -7.54
CA ARG A 159 -8.38 -3.13 -8.01
C ARG A 159 -9.18 -1.90 -7.61
N ILE A 160 -10.52 -1.97 -7.72
CA ILE A 160 -11.38 -0.83 -7.38
C ILE A 160 -11.41 -0.61 -5.86
N SER A 161 -11.56 -1.68 -5.05
CA SER A 161 -11.51 -1.53 -3.59
C SER A 161 -10.14 -1.07 -3.10
N HIS A 162 -9.06 -1.57 -3.70
CA HIS A 162 -7.68 -1.12 -3.43
C HIS A 162 -7.45 0.34 -3.82
N ARG A 163 -8.00 0.80 -4.96
CA ARG A 163 -7.99 2.23 -5.32
C ARG A 163 -8.71 3.07 -4.25
N THR A 164 -9.85 2.60 -3.73
CA THR A 164 -10.58 3.27 -2.65
C THR A 164 -9.75 3.31 -1.37
N HIS A 165 -9.05 2.23 -1.03
CA HIS A 165 -8.09 2.19 0.08
C HIS A 165 -6.99 3.26 -0.10
N HIS A 166 -6.29 3.30 -1.24
CA HIS A 166 -5.27 4.33 -1.49
C HIS A 166 -5.81 5.76 -1.42
N GLN A 167 -7.05 6.00 -1.85
CA GLN A 167 -7.68 7.32 -1.74
C GLN A 167 -8.03 7.73 -0.31
N ASN A 168 -8.13 6.77 0.62
CA ASN A 168 -8.66 6.97 1.97
C ASN A 168 -7.79 6.38 3.10
N HIS A 169 -6.57 5.94 2.79
CA HIS A 169 -5.67 5.31 3.76
C HIS A 169 -5.54 6.13 5.06
N GLY A 170 -5.60 5.45 6.20
CA GLY A 170 -5.54 6.11 7.51
C GLY A 170 -6.78 6.93 7.88
N HIS A 171 -7.86 6.89 7.09
CA HIS A 171 -9.17 7.46 7.45
C HIS A 171 -10.07 6.39 8.08
N VAL A 172 -10.48 6.57 9.34
CA VAL A 172 -11.22 5.54 10.10
C VAL A 172 -12.51 5.08 9.40
N ASP A 173 -13.29 6.01 8.85
CA ASP A 173 -14.61 5.68 8.27
C ASP A 173 -14.59 5.29 6.78
N LYS A 174 -13.55 5.68 6.04
CA LYS A 174 -13.53 5.60 4.56
C LYS A 174 -12.57 4.54 4.04
N ASP A 175 -11.56 4.16 4.81
CA ASP A 175 -10.64 3.09 4.44
C ASP A 175 -11.37 1.73 4.39
N GLU A 176 -10.98 0.85 3.47
CA GLU A 176 -11.64 -0.43 3.17
C GLU A 176 -11.17 -1.61 4.01
N SER A 177 -9.90 -1.64 4.38
CA SER A 177 -9.26 -2.82 4.97
C SER A 177 -8.55 -2.47 6.27
N TRP A 178 -8.56 -3.42 7.21
CA TRP A 178 -7.87 -3.35 8.50
C TRP A 178 -8.03 -2.05 9.31
N HIS A 179 -9.09 -1.27 9.08
CA HIS A 179 -9.33 -0.05 9.84
C HIS A 179 -9.85 -0.35 11.27
N PRO A 180 -9.55 0.52 12.25
CA PRO A 180 -10.09 0.42 13.59
C PRO A 180 -11.62 0.42 13.59
N LEU A 181 -12.20 -0.43 14.43
CA LEU A 181 -13.63 -0.51 14.63
C LEU A 181 -14.07 0.42 15.76
N PRO A 182 -15.19 1.15 15.62
CA PRO A 182 -15.85 1.77 16.76
C PRO A 182 -16.18 0.71 17.82
N GLU A 183 -15.98 1.04 19.10
CA GLU A 183 -16.18 0.10 20.21
C GLU A 183 -17.56 -0.57 20.18
N ARG A 184 -18.61 0.20 19.86
CA ARG A 184 -19.97 -0.32 19.71
C ARG A 184 -20.06 -1.43 18.67
N LEU A 185 -19.41 -1.26 17.52
CA LEU A 185 -19.41 -2.25 16.44
C LEU A 185 -18.58 -3.47 16.83
N PHE A 186 -17.40 -3.27 17.45
CA PHE A 186 -16.58 -4.37 17.93
C PHE A 186 -17.33 -5.27 18.92
N LYS A 187 -18.03 -4.66 19.90
CA LYS A 187 -18.83 -5.39 20.89
C LYS A 187 -20.05 -6.10 20.31
N SER A 188 -20.52 -5.70 19.12
CA SER A 188 -21.65 -6.35 18.46
C SER A 188 -21.25 -7.45 17.47
N LEU A 189 -19.94 -7.70 17.27
CA LEU A 189 -19.50 -8.74 16.34
C LEU A 189 -19.71 -10.14 16.91
N ASP A 190 -20.14 -11.05 16.05
CA ASP A 190 -20.22 -12.48 16.37
C ASP A 190 -18.85 -13.06 16.72
N SER A 191 -18.85 -14.08 17.59
CA SER A 191 -17.61 -14.74 18.04
C SER A 191 -16.77 -15.30 16.88
N VAL A 192 -17.41 -15.73 15.79
CA VAL A 192 -16.72 -16.21 14.59
C VAL A 192 -15.96 -15.09 13.90
N VAL A 193 -16.57 -13.90 13.74
CA VAL A 193 -15.91 -12.74 13.13
C VAL A 193 -14.74 -12.27 14.00
N LEU A 194 -14.93 -12.25 15.33
CA LEU A 194 -13.86 -11.92 16.26
C LEU A 194 -12.69 -12.91 16.17
N MET A 195 -13.00 -14.21 16.07
CA MET A 195 -11.99 -15.26 15.90
C MET A 195 -11.24 -15.08 14.57
N LEU A 196 -11.96 -14.98 13.45
CA LEU A 196 -11.37 -14.86 12.12
C LEU A 196 -10.52 -13.59 11.97
N ARG A 197 -10.89 -12.48 12.62
CA ARG A 197 -10.24 -11.19 12.40
C ARG A 197 -9.20 -10.81 13.45
N PHE A 198 -9.26 -11.38 14.65
CA PHE A 198 -8.40 -10.94 15.77
C PHE A 198 -7.71 -12.08 16.56
N ARG A 199 -7.89 -13.36 16.22
CA ARG A 199 -7.24 -14.46 16.96
C ARG A 199 -6.37 -15.31 16.04
N LEU A 200 -5.06 -15.33 16.28
CA LEU A 200 -4.15 -16.18 15.52
C LEU A 200 -4.56 -17.66 15.54
N PRO A 201 -4.36 -18.38 14.42
CA PRO A 201 -3.76 -17.95 13.15
C PRO A 201 -4.78 -17.37 12.14
N PHE A 202 -6.06 -17.27 12.51
CA PHE A 202 -7.15 -17.05 11.56
C PHE A 202 -7.12 -15.72 10.77
N PRO A 203 -6.63 -14.59 11.32
CA PRO A 203 -6.43 -13.34 10.57
C PRO A 203 -5.61 -13.51 9.28
N MET A 204 -4.73 -14.51 9.24
CA MET A 204 -3.88 -14.81 8.09
C MET A 204 -4.62 -15.57 6.98
N LEU A 205 -5.89 -15.89 7.18
CA LEU A 205 -6.71 -16.67 6.26
C LEU A 205 -7.95 -15.88 5.81
N VAL A 206 -8.02 -14.59 6.14
CA VAL A 206 -9.27 -13.82 6.05
C VAL A 206 -9.52 -13.28 4.64
N TYR A 207 -8.47 -13.10 3.83
CA TYR A 207 -8.58 -12.46 2.52
C TYR A 207 -9.69 -13.01 1.59
N PRO A 208 -9.87 -14.33 1.40
CA PRO A 208 -10.96 -14.84 0.56
C PRO A 208 -12.35 -14.49 1.12
N PHE A 209 -12.50 -14.45 2.44
CA PHE A 209 -13.74 -14.05 3.11
C PHE A 209 -13.97 -12.55 3.01
N TYR A 210 -12.91 -11.74 3.05
CA TYR A 210 -12.96 -10.30 2.77
C TYR A 210 -13.42 -10.03 1.33
N LEU A 211 -12.97 -10.81 0.35
CA LEU A 211 -13.46 -10.68 -1.02
C LEU A 211 -14.98 -10.92 -1.10
N ALA A 212 -15.48 -11.91 -0.36
CA ALA A 212 -16.90 -12.24 -0.33
C ALA A 212 -17.77 -11.23 0.45
N ASN A 213 -17.31 -10.75 1.61
CA ASN A 213 -18.15 -10.04 2.60
C ASN A 213 -17.63 -8.67 3.07
N ARG A 214 -16.45 -8.23 2.62
CA ARG A 214 -15.72 -7.02 3.10
C ARG A 214 -15.41 -7.02 4.60
N SER A 215 -14.85 -5.90 5.06
CA SER A 215 -14.54 -5.64 6.47
C SER A 215 -15.82 -5.44 7.30
N PRO A 216 -15.86 -5.90 8.56
CA PRO A 216 -16.94 -5.60 9.51
C PRO A 216 -17.36 -4.13 9.54
N GLY A 217 -18.66 -3.89 9.47
CA GLY A 217 -19.25 -2.55 9.36
C GLY A 217 -19.45 -2.07 7.92
N LYS A 218 -18.98 -2.84 6.93
CA LYS A 218 -19.23 -2.62 5.50
C LYS A 218 -20.01 -3.80 4.93
N SER A 219 -20.83 -3.53 3.90
CA SER A 219 -21.65 -4.54 3.23
C SER A 219 -21.18 -4.78 1.80
N GLY A 220 -21.56 -5.88 1.18
CA GLY A 220 -21.29 -6.13 -0.24
C GLY A 220 -20.07 -7.02 -0.51
N SER A 221 -19.72 -7.15 -1.78
CA SER A 221 -18.82 -8.21 -2.26
C SER A 221 -18.02 -7.74 -3.47
N HIS A 222 -16.77 -8.20 -3.55
CA HIS A 222 -15.88 -7.91 -4.67
C HIS A 222 -16.33 -8.58 -5.98
N PHE A 223 -17.24 -9.55 -5.90
CA PHE A 223 -17.79 -10.27 -7.05
C PHE A 223 -19.15 -9.73 -7.52
N HIS A 224 -19.82 -8.92 -6.68
CA HIS A 224 -21.18 -8.46 -6.94
C HIS A 224 -21.18 -7.07 -7.62
N PRO A 225 -21.66 -6.95 -8.87
CA PRO A 225 -21.52 -5.72 -9.65
C PRO A 225 -22.33 -4.52 -9.13
N ALA A 226 -23.31 -4.78 -8.26
CA ALA A 226 -24.08 -3.74 -7.57
C ALA A 226 -23.68 -3.57 -6.10
N SER A 227 -22.48 -4.06 -5.70
CA SER A 227 -21.91 -3.70 -4.40
C SER A 227 -21.69 -2.19 -4.33
N ASP A 228 -21.98 -1.62 -3.17
CA ASP A 228 -21.60 -0.28 -2.73
C ASP A 228 -20.09 0.04 -2.79
N LEU A 229 -19.22 -0.96 -3.01
CA LEU A 229 -17.81 -0.80 -3.36
C LEU A 229 -17.60 -0.07 -4.70
N PHE A 230 -18.57 -0.17 -5.60
CA PHE A 230 -18.39 0.16 -7.00
C PHE A 230 -19.32 1.28 -7.43
N GLN A 231 -18.83 2.15 -8.29
CA GLN A 231 -19.71 3.06 -9.02
C GLN A 231 -20.54 2.28 -10.05
N PRO A 232 -21.78 2.71 -10.37
CA PRO A 232 -22.61 2.00 -11.36
C PRO A 232 -21.91 1.79 -12.72
N SER A 233 -21.06 2.73 -13.12
CA SER A 233 -20.22 2.66 -14.33
C SER A 233 -19.16 1.55 -14.31
N GLU A 234 -18.84 1.00 -13.15
CA GLU A 234 -17.79 -0.01 -12.96
C GLU A 234 -18.36 -1.44 -12.93
N SER A 235 -19.69 -1.59 -12.88
CA SER A 235 -20.40 -2.88 -12.86
C SER A 235 -19.91 -3.89 -13.91
N LYS A 236 -19.72 -3.46 -15.17
CA LYS A 236 -19.24 -4.32 -16.26
C LYS A 236 -17.81 -4.82 -16.03
N GLN A 237 -16.97 -4.03 -15.38
CA GLN A 237 -15.60 -4.41 -15.05
C GLN A 237 -15.59 -5.51 -13.99
N VAL A 238 -16.48 -5.41 -13.00
CA VAL A 238 -16.68 -6.44 -11.97
C VAL A 238 -17.17 -7.74 -12.61
N LEU A 239 -18.18 -7.68 -13.48
CA LEU A 239 -18.67 -8.87 -14.21
C LEU A 239 -17.57 -9.56 -15.02
N THR A 240 -16.75 -8.79 -15.74
CA THR A 240 -15.61 -9.32 -16.50
C THR A 240 -14.63 -10.05 -15.59
N SER A 241 -14.33 -9.47 -14.44
CA SER A 241 -13.41 -10.06 -13.47
C SER A 241 -13.97 -11.30 -12.80
N THR A 242 -15.25 -11.31 -12.47
CA THR A 242 -15.95 -12.49 -11.94
C THR A 242 -15.97 -13.63 -12.96
N ALA A 243 -16.16 -13.32 -14.25
CA ALA A 243 -16.08 -14.32 -15.32
C ALA A 243 -14.67 -14.91 -15.47
N CYS A 244 -13.61 -14.08 -15.42
CA CYS A 244 -12.22 -14.57 -15.45
C CYS A 244 -11.90 -15.46 -14.24
N TRP A 245 -12.38 -15.07 -13.06
CA TRP A 245 -12.22 -15.85 -11.83
C TRP A 245 -12.94 -17.21 -11.94
N LEU A 246 -14.20 -17.23 -12.41
CA LEU A 246 -14.96 -18.46 -12.63
C LEU A 246 -14.29 -19.37 -13.66
N ALA A 247 -13.72 -18.81 -14.72
CA ALA A 247 -12.95 -19.56 -15.70
C ALA A 247 -11.72 -20.23 -15.06
N MET A 248 -11.00 -19.54 -14.17
CA MET A 248 -9.90 -20.15 -13.42
C MET A 248 -10.39 -21.26 -12.48
N VAL A 249 -11.50 -21.06 -11.77
CA VAL A 249 -12.06 -22.10 -10.91
C VAL A 249 -12.46 -23.34 -11.72
N ALA A 250 -13.09 -23.15 -12.88
CA ALA A 250 -13.42 -24.25 -13.78
C ALA A 250 -12.17 -24.98 -14.29
N LEU A 251 -11.10 -24.26 -14.63
CA LEU A 251 -9.81 -24.84 -14.99
C LEU A 251 -9.23 -25.68 -13.84
N LEU A 252 -9.20 -25.14 -12.63
CA LEU A 252 -8.69 -25.85 -11.45
C LEU A 252 -9.53 -27.09 -11.12
N ALA A 253 -10.85 -27.02 -11.26
CA ALA A 253 -11.75 -28.16 -11.08
C ALA A 253 -11.50 -29.24 -12.15
N GLY A 254 -11.30 -28.84 -13.41
CA GLY A 254 -10.92 -29.76 -14.49
C GLY A 254 -9.57 -30.45 -14.22
N LEU A 255 -8.56 -29.69 -13.78
CA LEU A 255 -7.26 -30.25 -13.39
C LEU A 255 -7.37 -31.19 -12.18
N ALA A 256 -8.22 -30.88 -11.20
CA ALA A 256 -8.49 -31.75 -10.06
C ALA A 256 -9.14 -33.07 -10.47
N PHE A 257 -10.03 -33.04 -11.47
CA PHE A 257 -10.61 -34.25 -12.04
C PHE A 257 -9.57 -35.09 -12.80
N LEU A 258 -8.69 -34.45 -13.58
CA LEU A 258 -7.68 -35.14 -14.41
C LEU A 258 -6.51 -35.69 -13.60
N MET A 259 -6.01 -34.93 -12.62
CA MET A 259 -4.78 -35.25 -11.87
C MET A 259 -5.06 -35.86 -10.50
N GLY A 260 -6.33 -35.85 -10.07
CA GLY A 260 -6.77 -36.22 -8.74
C GLY A 260 -6.75 -35.05 -7.76
N PRO A 261 -7.72 -34.99 -6.84
CA PRO A 261 -7.88 -33.86 -5.92
C PRO A 261 -6.71 -33.70 -4.96
N LEU A 262 -6.05 -34.79 -4.55
CA LEU A 262 -4.88 -34.74 -3.68
C LEU A 262 -3.68 -34.07 -4.37
N GLN A 263 -3.47 -34.34 -5.65
CA GLN A 263 -2.38 -33.71 -6.39
C GLN A 263 -2.63 -32.21 -6.57
N MET A 264 -3.87 -31.79 -6.84
CA MET A 264 -4.24 -30.37 -6.89
C MET A 264 -4.16 -29.67 -5.54
N LEU A 265 -4.48 -30.40 -4.45
CA LEU A 265 -4.28 -29.90 -3.10
C LEU A 265 -2.80 -29.54 -2.88
N LYS A 266 -1.89 -30.48 -3.18
CA LYS A 266 -0.44 -30.29 -3.02
C LYS A 266 0.12 -29.21 -3.94
N LEU A 267 -0.26 -29.20 -5.23
CA LEU A 267 0.34 -28.32 -6.22
C LEU A 267 -0.20 -26.90 -6.19
N TYR A 268 -1.47 -26.69 -5.85
CA TYR A 268 -2.11 -25.39 -6.00
C TYR A 268 -2.75 -24.89 -4.70
N LEU A 269 -3.61 -25.68 -4.05
CA LEU A 269 -4.41 -25.16 -2.93
C LEU A 269 -3.56 -24.86 -1.68
N VAL A 270 -2.57 -25.70 -1.35
CA VAL A 270 -1.69 -25.41 -0.21
C VAL A 270 -0.82 -24.17 -0.49
N PRO A 271 -0.13 -24.03 -1.65
CA PRO A 271 0.55 -22.78 -2.01
C PRO A 271 -0.37 -21.55 -2.05
N TYR A 272 -1.61 -21.70 -2.53
CA TYR A 272 -2.60 -20.62 -2.52
C TYR A 272 -2.86 -20.09 -1.11
N TRP A 273 -3.02 -20.98 -0.12
CA TRP A 273 -3.18 -20.55 1.27
C TRP A 273 -1.92 -19.91 1.84
N VAL A 274 -0.72 -20.34 1.43
CA VAL A 274 0.53 -19.64 1.78
C VAL A 274 0.56 -18.23 1.18
N PHE A 275 0.08 -18.05 -0.05
CA PHE A 275 -0.10 -16.71 -0.63
C PHE A 275 -1.10 -15.86 0.17
N VAL A 276 -2.24 -16.43 0.55
CA VAL A 276 -3.24 -15.72 1.39
C VAL A 276 -2.61 -15.24 2.69
N MET A 277 -1.83 -16.11 3.36
CA MET A 277 -1.09 -15.73 4.57
C MET A 277 -0.09 -14.60 4.31
N TRP A 278 0.64 -14.62 3.19
CA TRP A 278 1.52 -13.52 2.80
C TRP A 278 0.78 -12.21 2.61
N LEU A 279 -0.35 -12.23 1.90
CA LEU A 279 -1.15 -11.04 1.63
C LEU A 279 -1.66 -10.40 2.93
N ASP A 280 -2.28 -11.20 3.79
CA ASP A 280 -2.82 -10.71 5.07
C ASP A 280 -1.69 -10.23 6.00
N PHE A 281 -0.58 -10.96 6.07
CA PHE A 281 0.58 -10.59 6.89
C PHE A 281 1.24 -9.28 6.44
N VAL A 282 1.56 -9.16 5.16
CA VAL A 282 2.23 -7.97 4.61
C VAL A 282 1.34 -6.75 4.74
N THR A 283 0.06 -6.88 4.36
CA THR A 283 -0.92 -5.79 4.49
C THR A 283 -1.05 -5.36 5.95
N TYR A 284 -1.13 -6.30 6.90
CA TYR A 284 -1.21 -5.93 8.31
C TYR A 284 0.03 -5.15 8.77
N LEU A 285 1.23 -5.67 8.51
CA LEU A 285 2.49 -5.05 8.95
C LEU A 285 2.76 -3.68 8.32
N HIS A 286 2.27 -3.47 7.11
CA HIS A 286 2.36 -2.22 6.36
C HIS A 286 1.45 -1.11 6.92
N HIS A 287 0.40 -1.48 7.65
CA HIS A 287 -0.60 -0.55 8.17
C HIS A 287 -0.68 -0.50 9.70
N HIS A 288 0.05 -1.39 10.39
CA HIS A 288 0.03 -1.51 11.85
C HIS A 288 1.46 -1.57 12.42
N GLY A 289 1.79 -0.57 13.23
CA GLY A 289 3.01 -0.51 14.01
C GLY A 289 2.75 -1.05 15.42
N HIS A 290 3.59 -1.97 15.89
CA HIS A 290 3.55 -2.38 17.30
C HIS A 290 4.23 -1.35 18.20
N ASN A 291 5.46 -0.98 17.85
CA ASN A 291 6.26 0.00 18.61
C ASN A 291 5.81 1.43 18.31
N ASP A 292 5.45 1.71 17.06
CA ASP A 292 5.04 3.03 16.58
C ASP A 292 3.52 3.10 16.55
N LYS A 293 2.90 3.72 17.57
CA LYS A 293 1.45 3.94 17.57
C LYS A 293 1.11 4.97 16.50
N LEU A 294 0.55 4.51 15.39
CA LEU A 294 0.15 5.37 14.28
C LEU A 294 -1.29 5.84 14.45
N PRO A 295 -1.57 7.15 14.28
CA PRO A 295 -2.91 7.67 14.38
C PRO A 295 -3.76 7.25 13.18
N TRP A 296 -5.05 7.07 13.44
CA TRP A 296 -6.07 7.06 12.40
C TRP A 296 -6.89 8.34 12.50
N TYR A 297 -7.16 8.98 11.37
CA TYR A 297 -7.78 10.30 11.33
C TYR A 297 -9.26 10.24 10.95
N ARG A 298 -10.00 11.29 11.32
CA ARG A 298 -11.41 11.49 10.98
C ARG A 298 -11.65 12.92 10.49
N GLY A 299 -12.59 13.09 9.57
CA GLY A 299 -13.11 14.41 9.18
C GLY A 299 -12.00 15.34 8.69
N LYS A 300 -11.91 16.53 9.29
CA LYS A 300 -10.99 17.61 8.88
C LYS A 300 -9.53 17.34 9.23
N GLU A 301 -9.28 16.41 10.16
CA GLU A 301 -7.91 16.02 10.54
C GLU A 301 -7.26 15.15 9.46
N TRP A 302 -8.06 14.43 8.69
CA TRP A 302 -7.52 13.58 7.63
C TRP A 302 -7.10 14.40 6.41
N THR A 303 -5.91 14.12 5.91
CA THR A 303 -5.45 14.52 4.57
C THR A 303 -4.77 13.32 3.92
N TYR A 304 -4.74 13.28 2.58
CA TYR A 304 -4.06 12.22 1.83
C TYR A 304 -2.60 12.03 2.28
N LEU A 305 -1.87 13.12 2.48
CA LEU A 305 -0.47 13.06 2.94
C LEU A 305 -0.36 12.46 4.35
N ARG A 306 -1.17 12.94 5.31
CA ARG A 306 -1.16 12.40 6.69
C ARG A 306 -1.50 10.91 6.70
N GLY A 307 -2.52 10.50 5.95
CA GLY A 307 -2.90 9.11 5.79
C GLY A 307 -1.77 8.23 5.24
N GLY A 308 -1.12 8.66 4.16
CA GLY A 308 0.02 7.94 3.58
C GLY A 308 1.21 7.81 4.53
N LEU A 309 1.51 8.86 5.32
CA LEU A 309 2.60 8.83 6.31
C LEU A 309 2.31 7.94 7.54
N THR A 310 1.07 7.47 7.71
CA THR A 310 0.70 6.47 8.74
C THR A 310 0.78 5.04 8.24
N THR A 311 1.31 4.82 7.04
CA THR A 311 1.75 3.50 6.58
C THR A 311 3.22 3.28 6.93
N LEU A 312 3.71 2.06 6.74
CA LEU A 312 4.98 1.62 7.27
C LEU A 312 5.80 0.86 6.24
N ASP A 313 7.04 1.31 6.06
CA ASP A 313 8.01 0.53 5.31
C ASP A 313 8.46 -0.70 6.12
N ARG A 314 8.60 -1.84 5.45
CA ARG A 314 8.99 -3.13 6.04
C ARG A 314 10.08 -3.80 5.20
N ASP A 315 11.14 -4.22 5.87
CA ASP A 315 12.26 -4.96 5.27
C ASP A 315 12.11 -6.47 5.53
N TYR A 316 11.77 -7.22 4.49
CA TYR A 316 11.62 -8.68 4.52
C TYR A 316 12.91 -9.41 4.15
N GLY A 317 14.05 -8.72 4.15
CA GLY A 317 15.36 -9.26 3.85
C GLY A 317 15.48 -9.74 2.41
N TRP A 318 15.93 -10.99 2.23
CA TRP A 318 16.15 -11.56 0.90
C TRP A 318 14.86 -11.75 0.08
N ILE A 319 13.69 -11.69 0.73
CA ILE A 319 12.38 -11.80 0.07
C ILE A 319 12.01 -10.50 -0.67
N ASN A 320 12.61 -9.34 -0.32
CA ASN A 320 12.30 -8.05 -0.95
C ASN A 320 12.35 -8.08 -2.48
N ASN A 321 13.37 -8.72 -3.06
CA ASN A 321 13.48 -8.82 -4.52
C ASN A 321 12.48 -9.80 -5.16
N ILE A 322 11.92 -10.73 -4.37
CA ILE A 322 10.97 -11.74 -4.85
C ILE A 322 9.58 -11.10 -4.97
N HIS A 323 9.14 -10.42 -3.92
CA HIS A 323 7.85 -9.71 -3.91
C HIS A 323 7.93 -8.26 -4.40
N HIS A 324 8.92 -7.96 -5.23
CA HIS A 324 9.03 -6.70 -5.97
C HIS A 324 9.07 -5.45 -5.07
N ASP A 325 9.83 -5.50 -3.99
CA ASP A 325 10.10 -4.36 -3.09
C ASP A 325 8.86 -3.65 -2.54
N ILE A 326 7.70 -4.32 -2.51
CA ILE A 326 6.42 -3.75 -2.03
C ILE A 326 6.48 -3.29 -0.57
N GLY A 327 7.49 -3.75 0.18
CA GLY A 327 7.84 -3.26 1.52
C GLY A 327 8.15 -1.76 1.60
N THR A 328 8.39 -1.09 0.46
CA THR A 328 8.55 0.39 0.34
C THR A 328 7.20 1.11 0.34
N HIS A 329 6.38 0.77 1.32
CA HIS A 329 4.94 0.98 1.30
C HIS A 329 4.52 2.45 1.43
N VAL A 330 5.27 3.30 2.11
CA VAL A 330 4.89 4.71 2.31
C VAL A 330 4.91 5.49 1.00
N ILE A 331 6.02 5.42 0.26
CA ILE A 331 6.12 6.05 -1.06
C ILE A 331 5.16 5.40 -2.04
N HIS A 332 4.99 4.07 -1.97
CA HIS A 332 3.99 3.38 -2.75
C HIS A 332 2.57 3.95 -2.48
N HIS A 333 2.21 4.21 -1.23
CA HIS A 333 0.90 4.79 -0.89
C HIS A 333 0.71 6.22 -1.38
N LEU A 334 1.74 7.05 -1.29
CA LEU A 334 1.72 8.44 -1.74
C LEU A 334 1.77 8.57 -3.27
N PHE A 335 2.46 7.63 -3.93
CA PHE A 335 2.73 7.66 -5.37
C PHE A 335 2.64 6.25 -5.99
N PRO A 336 1.46 5.61 -6.00
CA PRO A 336 1.31 4.23 -6.47
C PRO A 336 1.57 4.04 -7.97
N GLN A 337 1.76 5.13 -8.72
CA GLN A 337 2.09 5.10 -10.14
C GLN A 337 3.57 4.84 -10.43
N ILE A 338 4.44 4.87 -9.42
CA ILE A 338 5.85 4.51 -9.54
C ILE A 338 5.94 2.98 -9.70
N PRO A 339 6.58 2.46 -10.77
CA PRO A 339 6.79 1.03 -10.93
C PRO A 339 7.62 0.44 -9.78
N HIS A 340 7.34 -0.82 -9.41
CA HIS A 340 8.03 -1.49 -8.31
C HIS A 340 9.56 -1.41 -8.40
N TYR A 341 10.11 -1.58 -9.62
CA TYR A 341 11.56 -1.56 -9.87
C TYR A 341 12.23 -0.19 -9.72
N HIS A 342 11.47 0.86 -9.37
CA HIS A 342 11.96 2.19 -9.02
C HIS A 342 11.64 2.61 -7.57
N LEU A 343 10.89 1.80 -6.81
CA LEU A 343 10.41 2.21 -5.48
C LEU A 343 11.54 2.41 -4.48
N ILE A 344 12.55 1.53 -4.45
CA ILE A 344 13.71 1.67 -3.55
C ILE A 344 14.44 3.00 -3.79
N GLU A 345 14.65 3.37 -5.05
CA GLU A 345 15.26 4.65 -5.39
C GLU A 345 14.36 5.83 -5.00
N ALA A 346 13.05 5.71 -5.25
CA ALA A 346 12.08 6.74 -4.89
C ALA A 346 12.01 6.98 -3.37
N VAL A 347 12.06 5.92 -2.55
CA VAL A 347 12.17 6.02 -1.08
C VAL A 347 13.46 6.71 -0.68
N ASN A 348 14.60 6.25 -1.19
CA ASN A 348 15.89 6.82 -0.81
C ASN A 348 15.99 8.33 -1.11
N ARG A 349 15.40 8.80 -2.21
CA ARG A 349 15.40 10.21 -2.60
C ARG A 349 14.29 11.02 -1.93
N GLY A 350 13.08 10.48 -1.83
CA GLY A 350 11.94 11.11 -1.16
C GLY A 350 12.21 11.36 0.32
N SER A 351 12.82 10.38 1.01
CA SER A 351 13.22 10.51 2.41
C SER A 351 14.27 11.59 2.64
N GLN A 352 15.18 11.84 1.68
CA GLN A 352 16.22 12.85 1.82
C GLN A 352 15.71 14.30 1.72
N ALA A 353 14.62 14.55 0.99
CA ALA A 353 14.21 15.91 0.64
C ALA A 353 13.19 16.57 1.58
N GLY A 354 12.58 15.82 2.51
CA GLY A 354 11.64 16.42 3.48
C GLY A 354 11.55 15.70 4.82
N ALA A 355 12.12 14.50 4.94
CA ALA A 355 11.67 13.57 5.96
C ALA A 355 12.76 12.60 6.41
N GLY A 356 14.03 13.04 6.49
CA GLY A 356 15.14 12.18 6.91
C GLY A 356 14.94 11.51 8.28
N LYS A 357 13.93 11.96 9.04
CA LYS A 357 13.39 11.34 10.25
C LYS A 357 11.88 10.98 10.21
N LEU A 358 11.06 11.56 9.31
CA LEU A 358 9.59 11.35 9.30
C LEU A 358 9.15 10.20 8.38
N LEU A 359 9.90 9.89 7.32
CA LEU A 359 9.69 8.67 6.55
C LEU A 359 10.42 7.57 7.32
N GLN A 360 9.66 6.82 8.12
CA GLN A 360 10.19 5.79 9.00
C GLN A 360 11.09 4.85 8.19
N ARG A 361 12.36 4.71 8.61
CA ARG A 361 13.26 3.75 7.97
C ARG A 361 12.66 2.35 8.11
N ALA A 362 12.66 1.59 7.02
CA ALA A 362 12.09 0.25 6.97
C ALA A 362 12.57 -0.60 8.17
N ALA A 363 11.64 -1.05 8.99
CA ALA A 363 11.94 -1.95 10.10
C ALA A 363 12.15 -3.37 9.57
N LYS A 364 13.21 -4.06 10.04
CA LYS A 364 13.45 -5.46 9.69
C LYS A 364 12.39 -6.36 10.30
N VAL A 365 11.83 -7.24 9.48
CA VAL A 365 10.81 -8.21 9.90
C VAL A 365 11.46 -9.46 10.54
N TRP A 366 12.66 -9.84 10.11
CA TRP A 366 13.41 -11.00 10.62
C TRP A 366 14.66 -10.54 11.41
N PRO A 367 15.00 -11.14 12.58
CA PRO A 367 14.51 -12.38 13.20
C PRO A 367 13.36 -12.25 14.19
N SER A 368 12.64 -11.13 14.23
CA SER A 368 11.57 -10.87 15.21
C SER A 368 10.13 -10.95 14.66
N PRO A 369 9.74 -11.93 13.81
CA PRO A 369 8.42 -11.87 13.15
C PRO A 369 7.24 -12.23 14.07
N LEU A 370 7.49 -12.78 15.27
CA LEU A 370 6.44 -13.42 16.09
C LEU A 370 6.33 -12.94 17.54
N ALA A 371 7.35 -12.31 18.12
CA ALA A 371 7.36 -12.02 19.56
C ALA A 371 6.54 -10.76 19.94
N SER A 372 6.14 -9.93 18.96
CA SER A 372 5.60 -8.60 19.26
C SER A 372 4.58 -8.08 18.24
N THR A 373 3.95 -8.93 17.43
CA THR A 373 3.17 -8.48 16.25
C THR A 373 1.68 -8.80 16.28
N TRP A 374 1.17 -9.37 17.37
CA TRP A 374 -0.22 -9.82 17.49
C TRP A 374 -0.88 -9.44 18.79
#